data_AF-Q7MSZ7-F1
#
_entry.id   AF-Q7MSZ7-F1
#
_cell.length_a   1.000
_cell.length_b   1.000
_cell.length_c   1.000
_cell.angle_alpha   90.00
_cell.angle_beta   90.00
_cell.angle_gamma   90.00
#
_symmetry.space_group_name_H-M   'P 1'
#
loop_
_entity.id
_entity.type
_entity.pdbx_description
1 polymer ?
#
loop_
_entity_poly.entity_id
_entity_poly.type
_entity_poly.pdbx_seq_one_letter_code
_entity_poly.pdbx_strand_id
1 'polypeptide(L)' 'MSQQDEIICHCNEITRGEIEKAIREKGLKTVDEVGEATDAGTVCGSCQDEIQAILDEING' A
#
# COMPACT_ATOMS: atom_id res chain seq x y z
N MET A 1 18.82 3.32 -5.88
CA MET A 1 17.37 3.54 -6.08
C MET A 1 16.70 2.82 -4.93
N SER A 2 15.96 3.55 -4.09
CA SER A 2 15.35 3.01 -2.88
C SER A 2 14.05 2.31 -3.29
N GLN A 3 13.74 1.13 -2.76
CA GLN A 3 12.52 0.38 -3.13
C GLN A 3 11.20 1.10 -2.75
N GLN A 4 11.29 2.28 -2.11
CA GLN A 4 10.16 3.11 -1.70
C GLN A 4 9.56 3.92 -2.85
N ASP A 5 10.31 4.18 -3.92
CA ASP A 5 9.85 4.95 -5.08
C ASP A 5 9.07 4.08 -6.10
N GLU A 6 8.91 2.79 -5.82
CA GLU A 6 8.17 1.87 -6.67
C GLU A 6 6.68 2.19 -6.64
N ILE A 7 6.08 2.46 -7.80
CA ILE A 7 4.64 2.72 -7.92
C ILE A 7 3.92 1.38 -7.82
N ILE A 8 3.15 1.19 -6.75
CA ILE A 8 2.32 0.00 -6.53
C ILE A 8 0.94 0.24 -7.13
N CYS A 9 0.34 1.42 -6.88
CA CYS A 9 -0.93 1.78 -7.49
C CYS A 9 -0.72 2.73 -8.66
N HIS A 10 -0.81 2.23 -9.89
CA HIS A 10 -0.73 3.08 -11.09
C HIS A 10 -1.97 3.98 -11.30
N CYS A 11 -3.11 3.68 -10.69
CA CYS A 11 -4.32 4.49 -10.85
C CYS A 11 -4.25 5.81 -10.08
N ASN A 12 -3.72 5.76 -8.86
CA ASN A 12 -3.59 6.92 -7.97
C ASN A 12 -2.11 7.33 -7.77
N GLU A 13 -1.21 6.74 -8.56
CA GLU A 13 0.24 6.98 -8.52
C GLU A 13 0.85 6.82 -7.12
N ILE A 14 0.34 5.85 -6.34
CA ILE A 14 0.79 5.59 -4.96
C ILE A 14 2.01 4.68 -4.98
N THR A 15 3.02 5.06 -4.21
CA THR A 15 4.27 4.31 -4.10
C THR A 15 4.29 3.35 -2.91
N ARG A 16 5.18 2.35 -2.98
CA ARG A 16 5.45 1.41 -1.88
C ARG A 16 5.79 2.16 -0.60
N GLY A 17 6.59 3.23 -0.69
CA GLY A 17 6.98 4.03 0.46
C GLY A 17 5.79 4.68 1.16
N GLU A 18 4.80 5.17 0.40
CA GLU A 18 3.58 5.75 0.99
C GLU A 18 2.72 4.70 1.67
N ILE A 19 2.57 3.52 1.07
CA ILE A 19 1.86 2.38 1.66
C ILE A 19 2.55 1.93 2.96
N GLU A 20 3.87 1.70 2.91
CA GLU A 20 4.66 1.26 4.06
C GLU A 20 4.56 2.26 5.22
N LYS A 21 4.66 3.55 4.90
CA LYS A 21 4.54 4.63 5.88
C LYS A 21 3.15 4.66 6.49
N ALA A 22 2.09 4.57 5.68
CA ALA A 22 0.72 4.57 6.18
C ALA A 22 0.45 3.37 7.10
N ILE A 23 0.92 2.18 6.73
CA ILE A 23 0.79 0.97 7.56
C ILE A 23 1.51 1.15 8.89
N ARG A 24 2.76 1.64 8.90
CA ARG A 24 3.56 1.82 10.12
C ARG A 24 3.04 2.94 11.02
N GLU A 25 2.60 4.07 10.44
CA GLU A 25 2.12 5.23 11.21
C GLU A 25 0.72 5.01 11.78
N LYS A 26 -0.18 4.39 11.02
CA LYS A 26 -1.58 4.18 11.42
C LYS A 26 -1.85 2.79 12.00
N GLY A 27 -0.91 1.84 11.83
CA GLY A 27 -1.06 0.46 12.31
C GLY A 27 -2.10 -0.34 11.54
N LEU A 28 -2.19 -0.11 10.22
CA LEU A 28 -3.18 -0.72 9.33
C LEU A 28 -2.93 -2.23 9.22
N LYS A 29 -4.00 -3.02 9.18
CA LYS A 29 -3.90 -4.50 9.16
C LYS A 29 -4.59 -5.14 7.97
N THR A 30 -5.32 -4.35 7.19
CA THR A 30 -6.11 -4.84 6.06
C THR A 30 -5.88 -3.98 4.82
N VAL A 31 -6.02 -4.60 3.64
CA VAL A 31 -5.89 -3.90 2.36
C VAL A 31 -6.92 -2.78 2.24
N ASP A 32 -8.13 -2.99 2.76
CA ASP A 32 -9.18 -1.97 2.78
C ASP A 32 -8.75 -0.75 3.61
N GLU A 33 -8.21 -0.95 4.81
CA GLU A 33 -7.67 0.15 5.64
C GLU A 33 -6.52 0.88 4.96
N VAL A 34 -5.66 0.17 4.23
CA VAL A 34 -4.60 0.78 3.41
C VAL A 34 -5.20 1.61 2.29
N GLY A 35 -6.16 1.07 1.55
CA GLY A 35 -6.87 1.78 0.48
C GLY A 35 -7.61 3.01 0.98
N GLU A 36 -8.25 2.96 2.15
CA GLU A 36 -8.86 4.13 2.77
C GLU A 36 -7.82 5.16 3.27
N ALA A 37 -6.63 4.71 3.63
CA ALA A 37 -5.57 5.57 4.15
C ALA A 37 -4.70 6.23 3.08
N THR A 38 -4.52 5.58 1.92
CA THR A 38 -3.60 5.99 0.84
C THR A 38 -4.27 6.09 -0.54
N ASP A 39 -5.54 5.76 -0.66
CA ASP A 39 -6.25 5.59 -1.94
C ASP A 39 -5.67 4.46 -2.83
N ALA A 40 -4.71 3.66 -2.36
CA ALA A 40 -4.17 2.56 -3.15
C ALA A 40 -5.19 1.41 -3.31
N GLY A 41 -5.42 0.95 -4.54
CA GLY A 41 -6.29 -0.20 -4.80
C GLY A 41 -7.78 0.08 -4.79
N THR A 42 -8.22 1.33 -4.59
CA THR A 42 -9.64 1.72 -4.55
C THR A 42 -10.30 1.85 -5.94
N VAL A 43 -9.51 1.98 -7.01
CA VAL A 43 -9.99 2.25 -8.37
C VAL A 43 -10.18 0.97 -9.20
N CYS A 44 -9.10 0.24 -9.44
CA CYS A 44 -9.10 -0.95 -10.31
C CYS A 44 -8.92 -2.27 -9.54
N GLY A 45 -8.48 -2.21 -8.27
CA GLY A 45 -8.15 -3.38 -7.45
C GLY A 45 -6.88 -4.14 -7.84
N SER A 46 -6.19 -3.80 -8.94
CA SER A 46 -5.07 -4.61 -9.46
C SER A 46 -3.84 -4.65 -8.55
N CYS A 47 -3.70 -3.68 -7.65
CA CYS A 47 -2.59 -3.57 -6.72
C CYS A 47 -2.93 -4.07 -5.30
N GLN A 48 -4.14 -4.61 -5.09
CA GLN A 48 -4.55 -5.15 -3.78
C GLN A 48 -3.68 -6.33 -3.35
N ASP A 49 -3.28 -7.20 -4.28
CA ASP A 49 -2.38 -8.33 -4.00
C ASP A 49 -0.99 -7.85 -3.53
N GLU A 50 -0.44 -6.80 -4.16
CA GLU A 50 0.84 -6.21 -3.73
C GLU A 50 0.72 -5.49 -2.38
N ILE A 51 -0.38 -4.76 -2.15
CA ILE A 51 -0.65 -4.13 -0.86
C ILE A 51 -0.72 -5.18 0.25
N GLN A 52 -1.39 -6.32 -0.01
CA GLN A 52 -1.46 -7.44 0.92
C GLN A 52 -0.07 -8.01 1.23
N ALA A 53 0.78 -8.19 0.20
CA ALA A 53 2.15 -8.66 0.40
C ALA A 53 2.98 -7.69 1.27
N ILE A 54 2.86 -6.38 1.06
CA ILE A 54 3.52 -5.36 1.88
C ILE A 54 2.98 -5.37 3.32
N LEU A 55 1.66 -5.52 3.48
CA LEU A 55 1.02 -5.66 4.79
C LEU A 55 1.56 -6.86 5.56
N ASP A 56 1.64 -8.03 4.91
CA ASP A 56 2.16 -9.26 5.52
C ASP A 56 3.66 -9.14 5.86
N GLU A 57 4.44 -8.42 5.06
CA GLU A 57 5.85 -8.13 5.33
C GLU A 57 6.04 -7.24 6.57
N ILE A 58 5.14 -6.27 6.81
CA ILE A 58 5.24 -5.33 7.93
C ILE A 58 4.62 -5.87 9.22
N ASN A 59 3.49 -6.58 9.12
CA ASN A 59 2.72 -7.10 10.26
C ASN A 59 3.12 -8.53 10.66
N GLY A 60 3.94 -9.20 9.86
CA GLY A 60 4.48 -10.54 10.11
C GLY A 60 5.58 -10.62 11.16
#